data_AF-A0A4D8R731-F1
#
_entry.id   AF-A0A4D8R731-F1
#
_cell.length_a   1.000
_cell.length_b   1.000
_cell.length_c   1.000
_cell.angle_alpha   90.00
_cell.angle_beta   90.00
_cell.angle_gamma   90.00
#
_symmetry.space_group_name_H-M   'P 1'
#
loop_
_entity.id
_entity.type
_entity.pdbx_description
1 polymer ?
#
loop_
_entity_poly.entity_id
_entity_poly.type
_entity_poly.pdbx_seq_one_letter_code
_entity_poly.pdbx_strand_id
1 'polypeptide(L)'
;MIGRWTLIAPIGLGTADAEAGGMGMALGTYEFRRSSMRMRGLGFEQPVSYSVSGNTVTVLPESFGPTLAIELIDSDTARLKDPLTGGLMTLRRVR
;
A
#
# COMPACT_ATOMS: atom_id res chain seq x y z
N MET A 1 -5.86 -5.38 6.95
CA MET A 1 -4.65 -4.58 6.63
C MET A 1 -3.41 -4.96 7.42
N ILE A 2 -3.49 -5.31 8.72
CA ILE A 2 -2.30 -5.73 9.48
C ILE A 2 -1.54 -6.88 8.80
N GLY A 3 -0.22 -6.80 8.78
CA GLY A 3 0.67 -7.79 8.16
C GLY A 3 1.70 -7.17 7.22
N ARG A 4 2.39 -8.04 6.48
CA ARG A 4 3.41 -7.66 5.50
C ARG A 4 2.78 -7.59 4.10
N TRP A 5 3.08 -6.52 3.37
CA TRP A 5 2.53 -6.25 2.05
C TRP A 5 3.62 -5.68 1.15
N THR A 6 3.75 -6.24 -0.05
CA THR A 6 4.64 -5.71 -1.08
C THR A 6 3.86 -4.77 -1.98
N LEU A 7 4.36 -3.54 -2.12
CA LEU A 7 3.84 -2.54 -3.03
C LEU A 7 4.37 -2.82 -4.43
N ILE A 8 3.46 -2.89 -5.39
CA ILE A 8 3.71 -3.22 -6.78
C ILE A 8 3.17 -2.07 -7.62
N ALA A 9 4.06 -1.38 -8.31
CA ALA A 9 3.68 -0.40 -9.32
C ALA A 9 3.43 -1.10 -10.67
N PRO A 10 2.44 -0.65 -11.45
CA PRO A 10 2.23 -1.15 -12.80
C PRO A 10 3.41 -0.76 -13.69
N ILE A 11 3.98 -1.70 -14.45
CA ILE A 11 4.95 -1.36 -15.51
C ILE A 11 4.22 -1.33 -16.85
N GLY A 12 3.55 -0.21 -17.11
CA GLY A 12 2.92 0.08 -18.40
C GLY A 12 2.84 1.59 -18.57
N LEU A 13 3.58 2.12 -19.54
CA LEU A 13 3.45 3.52 -19.96
C LEU A 13 2.11 3.69 -20.67
N GLY A 14 1.08 4.02 -19.89
CA GLY A 14 -0.23 4.41 -20.39
C GLY A 14 -1.15 3.23 -20.74
N THR A 15 -2.43 3.46 -20.48
CA THR A 15 -3.61 2.62 -20.83
C THR A 15 -3.97 1.50 -19.86
N ALA A 16 -5.28 1.26 -19.81
CA ALA A 16 -6.09 0.74 -18.71
C ALA A 16 -5.90 -0.77 -18.39
N ASP A 17 -4.86 -1.40 -18.93
CA ASP A 17 -4.71 -2.86 -18.92
C ASP A 17 -3.87 -3.40 -17.74
N ALA A 18 -3.44 -2.54 -16.82
CA ALA A 18 -2.71 -2.95 -15.60
C ALA A 18 -3.57 -3.77 -14.62
N GLU A 19 -4.89 -3.80 -14.81
CA GLU A 19 -5.83 -4.60 -14.03
C GLU A 19 -5.70 -6.12 -14.33
N ALA A 20 -5.13 -6.50 -15.49
CA ALA A 20 -5.13 -7.87 -16.01
C ALA A 20 -3.72 -8.46 -16.12
N GLY A 21 -3.08 -8.75 -14.98
CA GLY A 21 -1.88 -9.62 -14.95
C GLY A 21 -0.62 -9.08 -15.62
N GLY A 22 -0.59 -7.79 -15.97
CA GLY A 22 0.60 -7.10 -16.48
C GLY A 22 1.73 -7.15 -15.46
N MET A 23 2.97 -7.33 -15.94
CA MET A 23 4.16 -7.29 -15.11
C MET A 23 4.09 -6.06 -14.18
N GLY A 24 4.47 -6.24 -12.92
CA GLY A 24 4.48 -5.17 -11.93
C GLY A 24 5.85 -5.09 -11.28
N MET A 25 6.33 -3.87 -11.01
CA MET A 25 7.60 -3.67 -10.32
C MET A 25 7.35 -3.60 -8.82
N ALA A 26 7.95 -4.52 -8.06
CA ALA A 26 7.95 -4.44 -6.62
C ALA A 26 8.80 -3.24 -6.16
N LEU A 27 8.17 -2.26 -5.51
CA LEU A 27 8.84 -1.04 -5.02
C LEU A 27 9.31 -1.17 -3.57
N GLY A 28 8.79 -2.14 -2.83
CA GLY A 28 9.19 -2.40 -1.44
C GLY A 28 8.12 -3.11 -0.63
N THR A 29 8.49 -3.52 0.58
CA THR A 29 7.58 -4.17 1.53
C THR A 29 7.31 -3.27 2.72
N TYR A 30 6.02 -3.08 3.00
CA TYR A 30 5.50 -2.45 4.21
C TYR A 30 5.07 -3.52 5.20
N GLU A 31 5.30 -3.28 6.47
CA GLU A 31 4.77 -4.07 7.58
C GLU A 31 3.88 -3.17 8.42
N PHE A 32 2.57 -3.36 8.29
CA PHE A 32 1.56 -2.63 9.04
C PHE A 32 1.29 -3.38 10.36
N ARG A 33 1.55 -2.70 11.48
CA ARG A 33 1.32 -3.18 12.85
C ARG A 33 0.19 -2.39 13.50
N ARG A 34 -0.23 -2.77 14.70
CA ARG A 34 -1.38 -2.19 15.38
C ARG A 34 -1.33 -0.66 15.54
N SER A 35 -0.14 -0.10 15.75
CA SER A 35 0.09 1.33 16.00
C SER A 35 1.34 1.88 15.32
N SER A 36 1.94 1.11 14.42
CA SER A 36 3.12 1.52 13.66
C SER A 36 3.12 0.91 12.26
N MET A 37 3.91 1.51 11.37
CA MET A 37 4.18 1.00 10.04
C MET A 37 5.70 1.00 9.83
N ARG A 38 6.24 -0.09 9.30
CA ARG A 38 7.66 -0.21 8.95
C ARG A 38 7.85 -0.41 7.45
N MET A 39 8.69 0.39 6.81
CA MET A 39 9.14 0.18 5.44
C MET A 39 10.47 -0.56 5.46
N ARG A 40 10.46 -1.84 5.09
CA ARG A 40 11.64 -2.72 5.30
C ARG A 40 12.85 -2.35 4.44
N GLY A 41 12.64 -1.81 3.24
CA GLY A 41 13.73 -1.39 2.35
C GLY A 41 14.52 -0.17 2.87
N LEU A 42 13.90 0.67 3.69
CA LEU A 42 14.51 1.88 4.25
C LEU A 42 14.87 1.76 5.74
N GLY A 43 14.56 0.62 6.37
CA GLY A 43 14.78 0.40 7.80
C GLY A 43 13.95 1.29 8.73
N PHE A 44 13.02 2.08 8.17
CA PHE A 44 12.28 3.11 8.88
C PHE A 44 10.96 2.58 9.44
N GLU A 45 10.71 2.84 10.72
CA GLU A 45 9.46 2.57 11.42
C GLU A 45 8.88 3.87 11.97
N GLN A 46 7.58 4.07 11.79
CA GLN A 46 6.88 5.26 12.28
C GLN A 46 5.57 4.90 12.98
N PRO A 47 5.14 5.67 14.00
CA PRO A 47 3.81 5.57 14.57
C PRO A 47 2.75 5.95 13.55
N VAL A 48 1.66 5.18 13.53
CA VAL A 48 0.51 5.45 12.66
C VAL A 48 -0.78 5.15 13.39
N SER A 49 -1.80 5.93 13.07
CA SER A 49 -3.18 5.66 13.43
C SER A 49 -3.95 5.12 12.22
N TYR A 50 -4.98 4.31 12.47
CA TYR A 50 -5.80 3.70 11.43
C TYR A 50 -7.26 4.14 11.55
N SER A 51 -7.88 4.43 10.42
CA SER A 51 -9.34 4.60 10.31
C SER A 51 -9.87 3.62 9.26
N VAL A 52 -11.05 3.05 9.51
CA VAL A 52 -11.68 2.08 8.61
C VAL A 52 -13.06 2.60 8.21
N SER A 53 -13.31 2.65 6.91
CA SER A 53 -14.61 3.02 6.34
C SER A 53 -14.94 2.08 5.20
N GLY A 54 -15.92 1.21 5.41
CA GLY A 54 -16.23 0.12 4.48
C GLY A 54 -15.01 -0.77 4.25
N ASN A 55 -14.60 -0.91 2.99
CA ASN A 55 -13.42 -1.70 2.60
C ASN A 55 -12.12 -0.89 2.50
N THR A 56 -12.17 0.39 2.88
CA THR A 56 -11.01 1.28 2.83
C THR A 56 -10.41 1.45 4.22
N VAL A 57 -9.11 1.23 4.31
CA VAL A 57 -8.28 1.50 5.48
C VAL A 57 -7.43 2.72 5.19
N THR A 58 -7.64 3.77 5.97
CA THR A 58 -6.82 4.97 5.94
C THR A 58 -5.72 4.83 6.99
N VAL A 59 -4.46 4.94 6.57
CA VAL A 59 -3.28 4.93 7.44
C VAL A 59 -2.77 6.35 7.57
N LEU A 60 -2.78 6.89 8.78
CA LEU A 60 -2.38 8.26 9.09
C LEU A 60 -1.05 8.23 9.85
N PRO A 61 0.05 8.69 9.24
CA PRO A 61 1.30 8.93 9.94
C PRO A 61 1.14 9.97 11.05
N GLU A 62 1.68 9.70 12.23
CA GLU A 62 1.64 10.67 13.35
C GLU A 62 2.80 11.67 13.31
N SER A 63 3.85 11.39 12.54
CA SER A 63 5.06 12.23 12.48
C SER A 63 5.27 12.85 11.10
N PHE A 64 5.46 12.04 10.07
CA PHE A 64 5.83 12.52 8.74
C PHE A 64 5.29 11.60 7.63
N GLY A 65 5.08 12.18 6.46
CA GLY A 65 4.67 11.45 5.26
C GLY A 65 3.18 11.57 4.97
N PRO A 66 2.75 11.08 3.80
CA PRO A 66 1.38 11.22 3.36
C PRO A 66 0.44 10.21 4.03
N THR A 67 -0.83 10.58 4.12
CA THR A 67 -1.90 9.63 4.47
C THR A 67 -2.09 8.62 3.34
N LEU A 68 -2.17 7.34 3.67
CA LEU A 68 -2.38 6.27 2.69
C LEU A 68 -3.84 5.83 2.73
N ALA A 69 -4.53 5.89 1.59
CA ALA A 69 -5.86 5.32 1.42
C ALA A 69 -5.74 3.96 0.73
N ILE A 70 -6.04 2.89 1.48
CA ILE A 70 -5.84 1.51 1.03
C ILE A 70 -7.19 0.82 0.93
N GLU A 71 -7.62 0.54 -0.29
CA GLU A 71 -8.83 -0.24 -0.56
C GLU A 71 -8.48 -1.72 -0.55
N LEU A 72 -9.06 -2.50 0.36
CA LEU A 72 -8.92 -3.95 0.34
C LEU A 72 -9.74 -4.50 -0.83
N ILE A 73 -9.20 -5.44 -1.59
CA ILE A 73 -9.94 -6.12 -2.67
C ILE A 73 -10.32 -7.53 -2.20
N ASP A 74 -9.35 -8.23 -1.60
CA ASP A 74 -9.53 -9.53 -0.96
C ASP A 74 -8.55 -9.67 0.23
N SER A 75 -8.43 -10.87 0.80
CA SER A 75 -7.57 -11.12 1.96
C SER A 75 -6.06 -10.95 1.70
N ASP A 76 -5.64 -11.06 0.45
CA ASP A 76 -4.23 -11.04 0.01
C ASP A 76 -3.93 -9.90 -0.99
N THR A 77 -4.94 -9.11 -1.36
CA THR A 77 -4.84 -8.04 -2.37
C THR A 77 -5.50 -6.76 -1.89
N ALA A 78 -4.78 -5.65 -2.03
CA ALA A 78 -5.30 -4.32 -1.80
C ALA A 78 -4.82 -3.34 -2.88
N ARG A 79 -5.52 -2.23 -3.06
CA ARG A 79 -5.14 -1.12 -3.92
C ARG A 79 -4.73 0.07 -3.07
N LEU A 80 -3.65 0.74 -3.46
CA LEU A 80 -3.20 1.99 -2.89
C LEU A 80 -3.27 3.05 -3.98
N LYS A 81 -4.00 4.14 -3.72
CA LYS A 81 -3.83 5.35 -4.51
C LYS A 81 -2.61 6.09 -3.98
N ASP A 82 -1.55 6.15 -4.78
CA ASP A 82 -0.32 6.82 -4.40
C ASP A 82 -0.60 8.31 -4.16
N PRO A 83 -0.33 8.84 -2.97
CA PRO A 83 -0.71 10.20 -2.60
C PRO A 83 0.17 11.27 -3.25
N LEU A 84 1.32 10.90 -3.84
CA LEU A 84 2.25 11.84 -4.48
C LEU A 84 1.94 12.01 -5.97
N THR A 85 1.65 10.90 -6.64
CA THR A 85 1.47 10.82 -8.09
C THR A 85 0.01 10.66 -8.50
N GLY A 86 -0.87 10.27 -7.57
CA GLY A 86 -2.25 9.88 -7.85
C GLY A 86 -2.39 8.52 -8.55
N GLY A 87 -1.26 7.85 -8.86
CA GLY A 87 -1.25 6.57 -9.54
C GLY A 87 -1.83 5.43 -8.70
N LEU A 88 -2.43 4.45 -9.36
CA LEU A 88 -2.93 3.25 -8.69
C LEU A 88 -1.82 2.20 -8.59
N MET A 89 -1.58 1.74 -7.38
CA MET A 89 -0.63 0.69 -7.06
C MET A 89 -1.34 -0.48 -6.40
N THR A 90 -0.73 -1.67 -6.49
CA THR A 90 -1.24 -2.88 -5.84
C THR A 90 -0.40 -3.22 -4.63
N LEU A 91 -1.03 -3.57 -3.52
CA LEU A 91 -0.41 -4.18 -2.35
C LEU A 91 -0.76 -5.68 -2.36
N ARG A 92 0.25 -6.54 -2.39
CA ARG A 92 0.10 -8.00 -2.27
C ARG A 92 0.60 -8.48 -0.92
N ARG A 93 -0.19 -9.28 -0.23
CA ARG A 93 0.17 -9.81 1.09
C ARG A 93 1.33 -10.78 0.97
N VAL A 94 2.28 -10.66 1.88
CA VAL A 94 3.42 -11.57 2.02
C VAL A 94 3.10 -12.51 3.17
N ARG A 95 3.12 -13.81 2.89
CA ARG A 95 2.94 -14.87 3.89
C ARG A 95 4.27 -15.18 4.56
#